data_AF-A0A3N2FMT7-F1
#
_entry.id   AF-A0A3N2FMT7-F1
#
_cell.length_a   1.000
_cell.length_b   1.000
_cell.length_c   1.000
_cell.angle_alpha   90.00
_cell.angle_beta   90.00
_cell.angle_gamma   90.00
#
_symmetry.space_group_name_H-M   'P 1'
#
loop_
_entity.id
_entity.type
_entity.pdbx_description
1 polymer ?
#
loop_
_entity_poly.entity_id
_entity_poly.type
_entity_poly.pdbx_seq_one_letter_code
_entity_poly.pdbx_strand_id
1 'polypeptide(L)'
;MKKQSLTKAMAAVGIGAALAITASVPAHAITRPDCGTRTDFLKFHTGNHCYANSGTAADRLTSQQTVGAGHNAGFFTTDAYGDVPFTRDWGFSYARQLTVSVEHIR
;
A
#
# COMPACT_ATOMS: atom_id res chain seq x y z
N MET A 1 37.27 -27.72 -61.50
CA MET A 1 37.58 -28.40 -60.23
C MET A 1 38.16 -27.40 -59.23
N LYS A 2 37.40 -27.03 -58.18
CA LYS A 2 37.84 -26.97 -56.76
C LYS A 2 36.69 -26.38 -55.93
N LYS A 3 36.06 -27.27 -55.16
CA LYS A 3 35.07 -27.00 -54.12
C LYS A 3 35.83 -26.62 -52.85
N GLN A 4 35.56 -25.48 -52.22
CA GLN A 4 35.74 -25.32 -50.78
C GLN A 4 34.63 -24.42 -50.24
N SER A 5 33.57 -25.10 -49.79
CA SER A 5 32.48 -24.58 -48.98
C SER A 5 33.04 -24.14 -47.63
N LEU A 6 32.97 -22.84 -47.32
CA LEU A 6 33.33 -22.31 -46.01
C LEU A 6 32.06 -22.25 -45.17
N THR A 7 31.84 -23.36 -44.46
CA THR A 7 30.81 -23.51 -43.43
C THR A 7 31.31 -22.92 -42.11
N LYS A 8 30.38 -22.33 -41.35
CA LYS A 8 30.41 -22.03 -39.90
C LYS A 8 30.81 -20.60 -39.50
N ALA A 9 29.80 -19.84 -39.11
CA ALA A 9 29.79 -19.21 -37.78
C ALA A 9 28.33 -18.84 -37.43
N MET A 10 27.65 -19.73 -36.71
CA MET A 10 26.46 -19.37 -35.96
C MET A 10 26.91 -18.51 -34.77
N ALA A 11 26.84 -17.19 -34.92
CA ALA A 11 27.00 -16.27 -33.80
C ALA A 11 25.64 -16.14 -33.11
N ALA A 12 25.36 -17.06 -32.18
CA ALA A 12 24.29 -16.91 -31.20
C ALA A 12 24.73 -15.83 -30.20
N VAL A 13 24.44 -14.57 -30.47
CA VAL A 13 24.59 -13.49 -29.48
C VAL A 13 23.30 -13.45 -28.69
N GLY A 14 23.40 -13.92 -27.45
CA GLY A 14 22.29 -14.12 -26.54
C GLY A 14 21.43 -12.89 -26.35
N ILE A 15 20.13 -13.13 -26.32
CA ILE A 15 19.13 -12.19 -25.82
C ILE A 15 19.41 -12.03 -24.32
N GLY A 16 20.26 -11.06 -23.98
CA GLY A 16 20.37 -10.56 -22.62
C GLY A 16 19.12 -9.77 -22.31
N ALA A 17 18.06 -10.47 -21.91
CA ALA A 17 16.92 -9.83 -21.28
C ALA A 17 17.44 -9.18 -19.99
N ALA A 18 17.67 -7.87 -20.04
CA ALA A 18 17.85 -7.07 -18.85
C ALA A 18 16.52 -7.15 -18.08
N LEU A 19 16.43 -8.09 -17.15
CA LEU A 19 15.44 -8.05 -16.08
C LEU A 19 15.72 -6.77 -15.32
N ALA A 20 14.96 -5.72 -15.65
CA ALA A 20 14.85 -4.55 -14.81
C ALA A 20 14.37 -5.05 -13.45
N ILE A 21 15.30 -5.17 -12.50
CA ILE A 21 14.98 -5.39 -11.10
C ILE A 21 14.32 -4.07 -10.68
N THR A 22 13.01 -4.00 -10.80
CA THR A 22 12.24 -2.96 -10.14
C THR A 22 12.49 -3.19 -8.66
N ALA A 23 13.34 -2.35 -8.05
CA ALA A 23 13.44 -2.31 -6.61
C ALA A 23 12.04 -2.03 -6.10
N SER A 24 11.39 -3.04 -5.51
CA SER A 24 10.19 -2.82 -4.73
C SER A 24 10.60 -1.87 -3.63
N VAL A 25 10.10 -0.63 -3.70
CA VAL A 25 10.21 0.32 -2.59
C VAL A 25 9.68 -0.46 -1.39
N PRO A 26 10.45 -0.60 -0.29
CA PRO A 26 9.96 -1.34 0.85
C PRO A 26 8.64 -0.68 1.22
N ALA A 27 7.54 -1.44 1.15
CA ALA A 27 6.29 -1.00 1.72
C ALA A 27 6.64 -0.63 3.15
N HIS A 28 6.67 0.68 3.45
CA HIS A 28 6.92 1.13 4.80
C HIS A 28 5.93 0.36 5.66
N ALA A 29 6.40 -0.27 6.73
CA ALA A 29 5.52 -1.10 7.53
C ALA A 29 4.57 -0.13 8.23
N ILE A 30 3.29 -0.22 7.90
CA ILE A 30 2.27 0.48 8.67
C ILE A 30 2.36 -0.01 10.10
N THR A 31 2.47 0.92 11.02
CA THR A 31 2.60 0.60 12.45
C THR A 31 1.27 0.85 13.12
N ARG A 32 0.99 0.03 14.13
CA ARG A 32 -0.20 0.15 14.97
C ARG A 32 0.16 0.61 16.38
N PRO A 33 0.54 1.89 16.57
CA PRO A 33 0.86 2.41 17.89
C PRO A 33 -0.40 2.54 18.74
N ASP A 34 -0.20 2.67 20.06
CA ASP A 34 -1.28 3.11 20.93
C ASP A 34 -1.74 4.53 20.52
N CYS A 35 -3.05 4.73 20.47
CA CYS A 35 -3.64 5.97 20.01
C CYS A 35 -3.27 7.19 20.86
N GLY A 36 -3.07 6.99 22.18
CA GLY A 36 -2.76 8.02 23.16
C GLY A 36 -3.45 9.38 22.90
N THR A 37 -2.69 10.46 23.11
CA THR A 37 -3.10 11.84 22.83
C THR A 37 -2.53 12.40 21.52
N ARG A 38 -1.78 11.58 20.77
CA ARG A 38 -1.12 11.93 19.51
C ARG A 38 -2.16 12.35 18.47
N THR A 39 -1.97 13.47 17.77
CA THR A 39 -2.91 13.95 16.73
C THR A 39 -2.47 13.60 15.32
N ASP A 40 -1.35 12.91 15.18
CA ASP A 40 -0.66 12.60 13.93
C ASP A 40 -0.86 11.14 13.49
N PHE A 41 -1.98 10.51 13.85
CA PHE A 41 -2.35 9.16 13.40
C PHE A 41 -3.68 9.12 12.69
N LEU A 42 -3.87 8.16 11.78
CA LEU A 42 -5.20 7.76 11.33
C LEU A 42 -5.83 6.91 12.43
N LYS A 43 -6.92 7.40 13.02
CA LYS A 43 -7.58 6.79 14.17
C LYS A 43 -8.94 6.23 13.79
N PHE A 44 -9.18 4.98 14.16
CA PHE A 44 -10.49 4.36 14.18
C PHE A 44 -10.88 4.21 15.66
N HIS A 45 -11.81 5.07 16.09
CA HIS A 45 -12.14 5.25 17.50
C HIS A 45 -12.75 3.99 18.11
N THR A 46 -13.52 3.23 17.33
CA THR A 46 -14.14 2.01 17.81
C THR A 46 -13.15 0.85 17.69
N GLY A 47 -12.63 0.40 18.83
CA GLY A 47 -11.54 -0.59 18.90
C GLY A 47 -10.17 0.03 19.18
N ASN A 48 -10.08 1.37 19.28
CA ASN A 48 -8.86 2.11 19.58
C ASN A 48 -7.70 1.75 18.63
N HIS A 49 -7.98 1.74 17.33
CA HIS A 49 -7.01 1.36 16.32
C HIS A 49 -6.38 2.61 15.72
N CYS A 50 -5.08 2.77 15.90
CA CYS A 50 -4.33 3.86 15.31
C CYS A 50 -3.30 3.33 14.33
N TYR A 51 -3.18 4.01 13.20
CA TYR A 51 -2.24 3.67 12.16
C TYR A 51 -1.31 4.85 11.90
N ALA A 52 -0.02 4.54 11.80
CA ALA A 52 1.03 5.48 11.47
C ALA A 52 1.90 4.93 10.35
N ASN A 53 2.48 5.84 9.57
CA ASN A 53 3.27 5.57 8.36
C ASN A 53 2.44 5.03 7.18
N SER A 54 2.98 5.13 5.97
CA SER A 54 2.45 4.40 4.81
C SER A 54 2.74 2.90 4.95
N GLY A 55 1.98 2.07 4.25
CA GLY A 55 2.03 0.61 4.36
C GLY A 55 0.64 0.01 4.32
N THR A 56 0.53 -1.32 4.21
CA THR A 56 -0.75 -2.03 4.10
C THR A 56 -1.14 -2.71 5.42
N ALA A 57 -2.24 -2.31 6.04
CA ALA A 57 -2.84 -3.00 7.20
C ALA A 57 -4.28 -3.36 6.89
N ALA A 58 -4.58 -4.65 6.94
CA ALA A 58 -5.93 -5.18 6.83
C ALA A 58 -6.52 -5.39 8.23
N ASP A 59 -7.60 -4.67 8.55
CA ASP A 59 -8.27 -4.79 9.83
C ASP A 59 -9.79 -4.90 9.67
N ARG A 60 -10.38 -5.81 10.45
CA ARG A 60 -11.83 -6.02 10.46
C ARG A 60 -12.45 -5.19 11.58
N LEU A 61 -13.14 -4.13 11.20
CA LEU A 61 -13.81 -3.23 12.13
C LEU A 61 -15.25 -3.73 12.37
N THR A 62 -15.48 -4.34 13.53
CA THR A 62 -16.70 -5.11 13.84
C THR A 62 -17.87 -4.28 14.37
N SER A 63 -17.84 -2.95 14.26
CA SER A 63 -18.88 -2.05 14.79
C SER A 63 -18.89 -0.73 14.01
N GLN A 64 -19.86 0.15 14.28
CA GLN A 64 -19.86 1.51 13.76
C GLN A 64 -18.53 2.19 14.09
N GLN A 65 -17.89 2.79 13.09
CA GLN A 65 -16.57 3.38 13.21
C GLN A 65 -16.65 4.88 13.02
N THR A 66 -16.13 5.64 13.97
CA THR A 66 -15.71 7.01 13.73
C THR A 66 -14.23 6.98 13.38
N VAL A 67 -13.89 7.56 12.24
CA VAL A 67 -12.53 7.65 11.71
C VAL A 67 -12.10 9.11 11.77
N GLY A 68 -10.88 9.36 12.22
CA GLY A 68 -10.26 10.67 12.22
C GLY A 68 -8.83 10.61 11.68
N ALA A 69 -8.51 11.43 10.70
CA ALA A 69 -7.18 11.48 10.09
C ALA A 69 -6.17 12.32 10.89
N GLY A 70 -6.68 13.19 11.78
CA GLY A 70 -5.85 14.13 12.52
C GLY A 70 -4.98 14.96 11.57
N HIS A 71 -3.68 15.06 11.83
CA HIS A 71 -2.77 15.86 11.02
C HIS A 71 -2.31 15.24 9.68
N ASN A 72 -2.82 14.05 9.31
CA ASN A 72 -2.39 13.31 8.12
C ASN A 72 -3.31 13.47 6.90
N ALA A 73 -2.80 13.12 5.74
CA ALA A 73 -3.58 12.90 4.52
C ALA A 73 -3.22 11.56 3.88
N GLY A 74 -4.09 11.02 3.04
CA GLY A 74 -3.85 9.72 2.44
C GLY A 74 -5.11 9.08 1.90
N PHE A 75 -5.08 7.75 1.83
CA PHE A 75 -6.27 6.97 1.52
C PHE A 75 -6.22 5.62 2.22
N PHE A 76 -7.41 5.08 2.49
CA PHE A 76 -7.60 3.70 2.90
C PHE A 76 -8.71 3.10 2.06
N THR A 77 -8.60 1.82 1.76
CA THR A 77 -9.60 1.10 1.00
C THR A 77 -10.55 0.39 1.95
N THR A 78 -11.83 0.42 1.64
CA THR A 78 -12.86 -0.34 2.35
C THR A 78 -13.50 -1.35 1.43
N ASP A 79 -13.96 -2.47 1.99
CA ASP A 79 -14.74 -3.47 1.27
C ASP A 79 -16.08 -2.94 0.73
N ALA A 80 -16.67 -1.94 1.38
CA ALA A 80 -17.98 -1.40 1.01
C ALA A 80 -17.95 -0.19 0.07
N TYR A 81 -16.91 0.65 0.14
CA TYR A 81 -16.84 1.94 -0.55
C TYR A 81 -15.63 2.08 -1.48
N GLY A 82 -14.74 1.09 -1.51
CA GLY A 82 -13.48 1.20 -2.23
C GLY A 82 -12.54 2.20 -1.56
N ASP A 83 -11.73 2.88 -2.37
CA ASP A 83 -10.72 3.84 -1.89
C ASP A 83 -11.37 5.11 -1.32
N VAL A 84 -11.11 5.37 -0.05
CA VAL A 84 -11.55 6.55 0.67
C VAL A 84 -10.35 7.48 0.87
N PRO A 85 -10.26 8.59 0.10
CA PRO A 85 -9.27 9.61 0.37
C PRO A 85 -9.63 10.38 1.64
N PHE A 86 -8.61 10.75 2.40
CA PHE A 86 -8.76 11.63 3.56
C PHE A 86 -7.69 12.72 3.54
N THR A 87 -8.02 13.86 4.12
CA THR A 87 -7.12 15.01 4.26
C THR A 87 -6.89 15.32 5.73
N ARG A 88 -6.03 16.30 5.98
CA ARG A 88 -5.84 16.85 7.32
C ARG A 88 -7.19 17.24 7.94
N ASP A 89 -7.36 16.92 9.21
CA ASP A 89 -8.52 17.15 10.06
C ASP A 89 -9.82 16.52 9.53
N TRP A 90 -9.70 15.59 8.58
CA TRP A 90 -10.83 14.84 8.08
C TRP A 90 -11.32 13.83 9.12
N GLY A 91 -12.64 13.65 9.16
CA GLY A 91 -13.25 12.57 9.91
C GLY A 91 -14.60 12.18 9.34
N PHE A 92 -14.95 10.91 9.49
CA PHE A 92 -16.21 10.36 9.01
C PHE A 92 -16.69 9.23 9.92
N SER A 93 -18.00 9.02 9.98
CA SER A 93 -18.59 7.91 10.72
C SER A 93 -19.30 6.93 9.80
N TYR A 94 -18.90 5.66 9.84
CA TYR A 94 -19.51 4.57 9.11
C TYR A 94 -20.44 3.79 10.02
N ALA A 95 -21.74 3.75 9.72
CA ALA A 95 -22.76 3.06 10.51
C ALA A 95 -22.77 1.53 10.34
N ARG A 96 -21.71 0.93 9.79
CA ARG A 96 -21.62 -0.51 9.48
C ARG A 96 -20.22 -1.06 9.76
N GLN A 97 -20.14 -2.38 9.83
CA GLN A 97 -18.85 -3.10 9.85
C GLN A 97 -18.12 -2.92 8.52
N LEU A 98 -16.81 -2.70 8.58
CA LEU A 98 -15.94 -2.51 7.42
C LEU A 98 -14.64 -3.28 7.59
N THR A 99 -14.14 -3.85 6.49
CA THR A 99 -12.74 -4.27 6.41
C THR A 99 -11.95 -3.13 5.79
N VAL A 100 -10.91 -2.66 6.47
CA VAL A 100 -10.09 -1.53 6.01
C VAL A 100 -8.70 -2.02 5.62
N SER A 101 -8.22 -1.56 4.47
CA SER A 101 -6.82 -1.63 4.05
C SER A 101 -6.28 -0.21 4.08
N VAL A 102 -5.55 0.17 5.12
CA VAL A 102 -4.84 1.45 5.08
C VAL A 102 -3.60 1.22 4.24
N GLU A 103 -3.37 2.03 3.21
CA GLU A 103 -2.28 1.81 2.25
C GLU A 103 -1.26 2.95 2.25
N HIS A 104 -1.72 4.18 2.51
CA HIS A 104 -0.88 5.35 2.39
C HIS A 104 -1.28 6.46 3.35
N ILE A 105 -0.33 6.91 4.18
CA ILE A 105 -0.43 8.04 5.11
C ILE A 105 0.74 9.00 4.82
N ARG A 106 0.47 10.29 4.63
CA ARG A 106 1.43 11.39 4.45
C ARG A 106 1.20 12.51 5.46
#